data_AF-A0A8H4XRE9-F1
#
_entry.id   AF-A0A8H4XRE9-F1
#
_cell.length_a   1.000
_cell.length_b   1.000
_cell.length_c   1.000
_cell.angle_alpha   90.00
_cell.angle_beta   90.00
_cell.angle_gamma   90.00
#
_symmetry.space_group_name_H-M   'P 1'
#
loop_
_entity.id
_entity.type
_entity.pdbx_description
1 polymer ?
#
loop_
_entity_poly.entity_id
_entity_poly.type
_entity_poly.pdbx_seq_one_letter_code
_entity_poly.pdbx_strand_id
1 'polypeptide(L)'
;IMTGTNGPKKKDKAELEQLVKVNGGQIYQTNSAAPRIVCIADRRTVKVASLQKSAREDIIRPNWLLDCIRQNEIDRHLSSYLLPLEPRHMFFTREERRDEIADNVDVYNDSYARDVTPEELKTILDAAKPGKQQLAEDDDEIHEISEAVFQRSHEEGTTPPGWLFRGLTIHFHESADSSDSSHQIRTFLAQKVTEFGGADIVDKLEIDSSKGKGRVHQSKANFPTHIIVASSESSKDEIAGIRKTVAQQQMSDRGLKVPHIVSIEWIEQSWKEKTLLDED
;
A
#
# COMPACT_ATOMS: atom_id res chain seq x y z
N ILE A 1 -26.98 -25.20 12.57
CA ILE A 1 -25.53 -25.37 12.27
C ILE A 1 -25.22 -26.86 12.18
N MET A 2 -24.54 -27.31 11.12
CA MET A 2 -24.29 -28.74 10.88
C MET A 2 -22.86 -29.15 11.24
N THR A 3 -21.87 -28.28 11.03
CA THR A 3 -20.45 -28.55 11.31
C THR A 3 -19.72 -27.30 11.80
N GLY A 4 -18.60 -27.51 12.51
CA GLY A 4 -17.67 -26.45 12.92
C GLY A 4 -16.84 -25.88 11.77
N THR A 5 -15.93 -24.95 12.05
CA THR A 5 -15.01 -24.38 11.05
C THR A 5 -13.77 -25.27 10.83
N ASN A 6 -13.33 -25.34 9.58
CA ASN A 6 -12.05 -25.89 9.15
C ASN A 6 -10.99 -24.81 8.89
N GLY A 7 -11.43 -23.59 8.57
CA GLY A 7 -10.60 -22.40 8.32
C GLY A 7 -9.96 -21.80 9.58
N PRO A 8 -9.20 -20.69 9.44
CA PRO A 8 -8.07 -20.31 10.31
C PRO A 8 -8.38 -20.21 11.81
N LYS A 9 -9.61 -19.86 12.19
CA LYS A 9 -10.10 -19.98 13.57
C LYS A 9 -10.98 -21.22 13.71
N LYS A 10 -10.39 -22.32 14.18
CA LYS A 10 -11.14 -23.55 14.50
C LYS A 10 -12.10 -23.27 15.64
N LYS A 11 -13.40 -23.43 15.36
CA LYS A 11 -14.49 -23.41 16.31
C LYS A 11 -15.34 -24.64 16.11
N ASP A 12 -15.70 -25.28 17.19
CA ASP A 12 -16.58 -26.44 17.14
C ASP A 12 -18.04 -26.02 16.89
N LYS A 13 -18.91 -27.01 16.72
CA LYS A 13 -20.34 -26.75 16.48
C LYS A 13 -21.00 -26.04 17.68
N ALA A 14 -20.65 -26.43 18.91
CA ALA A 14 -21.28 -25.91 20.11
C ALA A 14 -20.88 -24.43 20.35
N GLU A 15 -19.63 -24.08 20.08
CA GLU A 15 -19.12 -22.71 20.13
C GLU A 15 -19.81 -21.83 19.09
N LEU A 16 -19.99 -22.30 17.86
CA LEU A 16 -20.73 -21.55 16.84
C LEU A 16 -22.20 -21.35 17.23
N GLU A 17 -22.84 -22.35 17.81
CA GLU A 17 -24.20 -22.25 18.34
C GLU A 17 -24.28 -21.25 19.50
N GLN A 18 -23.29 -21.25 20.40
CA GLN A 18 -23.21 -20.26 21.47
C GLN A 18 -23.04 -18.84 20.92
N LEU A 19 -22.18 -18.64 19.92
CA LEU A 19 -21.99 -17.34 19.28
C LEU A 19 -23.29 -16.81 18.66
N VAL A 20 -24.05 -17.67 17.97
CA VAL A 20 -25.36 -17.27 17.41
C VAL A 20 -26.33 -16.86 18.51
N LYS A 21 -26.42 -17.61 19.62
CA LYS A 21 -27.31 -17.26 20.74
C LYS A 21 -26.94 -15.95 21.41
N VAL A 22 -25.65 -15.72 21.67
CA VAL A 22 -25.15 -14.49 22.31
C VAL A 22 -25.44 -13.26 21.44
N ASN A 23 -25.45 -13.43 20.12
CA ASN A 23 -25.77 -12.37 19.16
C ASN A 23 -27.28 -12.35 18.78
N GLY A 24 -28.16 -12.94 19.60
CA GLY A 24 -29.62 -12.84 19.46
C GLY A 24 -30.25 -13.77 18.40
N GLY A 25 -29.49 -14.67 17.80
CA GLY A 25 -29.98 -15.62 16.80
C GLY A 25 -30.65 -16.85 17.41
N GLN A 26 -31.55 -17.47 16.63
CA GLN A 26 -32.26 -18.70 16.98
C GLN A 26 -31.67 -19.90 16.22
N ILE A 27 -31.64 -21.06 16.87
CA ILE A 27 -31.02 -22.27 16.32
C ILE A 27 -32.08 -23.36 16.16
N TYR A 28 -32.08 -23.96 14.98
CA TYR A 28 -32.97 -25.07 14.62
C TYR A 28 -32.14 -26.28 14.16
N GLN A 29 -32.62 -27.49 14.50
CA GLN A 29 -31.98 -28.76 14.09
C GLN A 29 -32.39 -29.20 12.68
N THR A 30 -33.55 -28.72 12.20
CA THR A 30 -34.14 -29.07 10.90
C THR A 30 -34.26 -27.81 10.05
N ASN A 31 -33.93 -27.93 8.77
CA ASN A 31 -33.95 -26.82 7.80
C ASN A 31 -35.36 -26.36 7.40
N SER A 32 -36.40 -27.12 7.76
CA SER A 32 -37.81 -26.77 7.52
C SER A 32 -38.55 -26.24 8.75
N ALA A 33 -37.85 -26.01 9.86
CA ALA A 33 -38.48 -25.68 11.15
C ALA A 33 -39.02 -24.24 11.22
N ALA A 34 -38.54 -23.34 10.38
CA ALA A 34 -38.92 -21.94 10.32
C ALA A 34 -38.64 -21.38 8.91
N PRO A 35 -39.32 -20.30 8.49
CA PRO A 35 -38.96 -19.58 7.28
C PRO A 35 -37.58 -18.92 7.43
N ARG A 36 -36.84 -18.80 6.32
CA ARG A 36 -35.51 -18.14 6.25
C ARG A 36 -34.43 -18.75 7.14
N ILE A 37 -34.41 -20.07 7.29
CA ILE A 37 -33.31 -20.75 7.99
C ILE A 37 -32.04 -20.73 7.14
N VAL A 38 -30.95 -20.23 7.73
CA VAL A 38 -29.61 -20.29 7.15
C VAL A 38 -28.94 -21.61 7.50
N CYS A 39 -28.59 -22.40 6.48
CA CYS A 39 -27.89 -23.68 6.66
C CYS A 39 -26.38 -23.46 6.73
N ILE A 40 -25.76 -23.79 7.87
CA ILE A 40 -24.32 -23.55 8.10
C ILE A 40 -23.52 -24.86 8.11
N ALA A 41 -22.50 -24.96 7.26
CA ALA A 41 -21.54 -26.07 7.25
C ALA A 41 -20.20 -25.70 6.57
N ASP A 42 -19.12 -26.36 7.01
CA ASP A 42 -17.79 -26.25 6.41
C ASP A 42 -17.22 -27.62 5.96
N ARG A 43 -17.93 -28.71 6.24
CA ARG A 43 -17.58 -30.08 5.81
C ARG A 43 -18.75 -30.77 5.12
N ARG A 44 -18.43 -31.60 4.14
CA ARG A 44 -19.40 -32.43 3.41
C ARG A 44 -19.76 -33.68 4.21
N THR A 45 -20.67 -33.55 5.17
CA THR A 45 -21.29 -34.71 5.85
C THR A 45 -22.42 -35.30 5.01
N VAL A 46 -22.93 -36.49 5.37
CA VAL A 46 -24.06 -37.14 4.67
C VAL A 46 -25.28 -36.21 4.58
N LYS A 47 -25.60 -35.49 5.67
CA LYS A 47 -26.70 -34.51 5.70
C LYS A 47 -26.44 -33.34 4.75
N VAL A 48 -25.22 -32.80 4.74
CA VAL A 48 -24.82 -31.70 3.86
C VAL A 48 -24.89 -32.14 2.39
N ALA A 49 -24.39 -33.32 2.05
CA ALA A 49 -24.44 -33.86 0.70
C ALA A 49 -25.89 -34.06 0.21
N SER A 50 -26.80 -34.51 1.09
CA SER A 50 -28.22 -34.63 0.77
C SER A 50 -28.85 -33.25 0.47
N LEU A 51 -28.54 -32.23 1.28
CA LEU A 51 -29.02 -30.86 1.07
C LEU A 51 -28.48 -30.26 -0.23
N GLN A 52 -27.18 -30.44 -0.52
CA GLN A 52 -26.58 -30.02 -1.79
C GLN A 52 -27.28 -30.66 -3.00
N LYS A 53 -27.56 -31.97 -2.93
CA LYS A 53 -28.25 -32.69 -4.01
C LYS A 53 -29.68 -32.18 -4.21
N SER A 54 -30.36 -31.76 -3.15
CA SER A 54 -31.70 -31.19 -3.25
C SER A 54 -31.71 -29.81 -3.92
N ALA A 55 -30.59 -29.06 -3.86
CA ALA A 55 -30.42 -27.72 -4.40
C ALA A 55 -31.51 -26.70 -4.00
N ARG A 56 -32.23 -26.93 -2.88
CA ARG A 56 -33.32 -26.06 -2.43
C ARG A 56 -32.87 -24.91 -1.55
N GLU A 57 -31.79 -25.12 -0.80
CA GLU A 57 -31.27 -24.19 0.19
C GLU A 57 -29.80 -23.89 -0.07
N ASP A 58 -29.39 -22.66 0.22
CA ASP A 58 -27.97 -22.29 0.24
C ASP A 58 -27.29 -22.87 1.47
N ILE A 59 -26.02 -23.28 1.34
CA ILE A 59 -25.20 -23.74 2.47
C ILE A 59 -24.04 -22.77 2.62
N ILE A 60 -24.00 -22.12 3.79
CA ILE A 60 -23.06 -21.05 4.12
C ILE A 60 -21.98 -21.60 5.04
N ARG A 61 -20.74 -21.19 4.82
CA ARG A 61 -19.61 -21.50 5.69
C ARG A 61 -19.73 -20.72 6.99
N PRO A 62 -19.31 -21.28 8.14
CA PRO A 62 -19.38 -20.54 9.38
C PRO A 62 -18.48 -19.31 9.42
N ASN A 63 -17.54 -19.14 8.47
CA ASN A 63 -16.74 -17.92 8.34
C ASN A 63 -17.61 -16.65 8.23
N TRP A 64 -18.76 -16.73 7.54
CA TRP A 64 -19.70 -15.62 7.45
C TRP A 64 -20.19 -15.14 8.81
N LEU A 65 -20.52 -16.07 9.73
CA LEU A 65 -20.91 -15.69 11.09
C LEU A 65 -19.78 -14.95 11.81
N LEU A 66 -18.54 -15.43 11.65
CA LEU A 66 -17.38 -14.82 12.28
C LEU A 66 -17.11 -13.42 11.71
N ASP A 67 -17.35 -13.23 10.42
CA ASP A 67 -17.19 -11.96 9.74
C ASP A 67 -18.28 -10.97 10.15
N CYS A 68 -19.55 -11.40 10.24
CA CYS A 68 -20.64 -10.58 10.79
C CYS A 68 -20.34 -10.13 12.23
N ILE A 69 -19.85 -11.04 13.09
CA ILE A 69 -19.52 -10.72 14.48
C ILE A 69 -18.35 -9.72 14.52
N ARG A 70 -17.29 -9.97 13.75
CA ARG A 70 -16.13 -9.07 13.70
C ARG A 70 -16.52 -7.68 13.20
N GLN A 71 -17.32 -7.58 12.13
CA GLN A 71 -17.74 -6.29 11.62
C GLN A 71 -18.61 -5.55 12.64
N ASN A 72 -19.54 -6.24 13.29
CA ASN A 72 -20.35 -5.65 14.37
C ASN A 72 -19.50 -5.23 15.60
N GLU A 73 -18.35 -5.86 15.84
CA GLU A 73 -17.38 -5.44 16.86
C GLU A 73 -16.56 -4.20 16.46
N ILE A 74 -16.36 -3.95 15.16
CA ILE A 74 -15.74 -2.74 14.63
C ILE A 74 -16.78 -1.60 14.67
N ASP A 75 -17.99 -1.90 14.18
CA ASP A 75 -19.11 -0.99 14.04
C ASP A 75 -19.94 -0.84 15.33
N ARG A 76 -19.31 -0.92 16.51
CA ARG A 76 -20.00 -0.89 17.83
C ARG A 76 -20.91 0.32 18.05
N HIS A 77 -20.70 1.38 17.28
CA HIS A 77 -21.46 2.62 17.34
C HIS A 77 -22.63 2.67 16.34
N LEU A 78 -22.78 1.66 15.49
CA LEU A 78 -23.82 1.56 14.48
C LEU A 78 -24.83 0.47 14.84
N SER A 79 -25.95 0.46 14.12
CA SER A 79 -26.95 -0.60 14.25
C SER A 79 -26.38 -1.93 13.76
N SER A 80 -26.65 -3.02 14.50
CA SER A 80 -26.24 -4.36 14.07
C SER A 80 -26.73 -4.69 12.66
N TYR A 81 -25.77 -5.05 11.82
CA TYR A 81 -25.97 -5.31 10.40
C TYR A 81 -25.46 -6.72 10.06
N LEU A 82 -26.24 -7.46 9.27
CA LEU A 82 -25.81 -8.75 8.75
C LEU A 82 -25.11 -8.51 7.41
N LEU A 83 -23.87 -8.94 7.30
CA LEU A 83 -23.11 -8.81 6.08
C LEU A 83 -23.79 -9.52 4.91
N PRO A 84 -23.79 -8.95 3.70
CA PRO A 84 -24.20 -9.65 2.50
C PRO A 84 -23.33 -10.90 2.30
N LEU A 85 -23.90 -11.90 1.62
CA LEU A 85 -23.17 -13.13 1.34
C LEU A 85 -22.16 -12.88 0.23
N GLU A 86 -20.96 -13.44 0.39
CA GLU A 86 -19.85 -13.27 -0.55
C GLU A 86 -19.45 -14.66 -1.06
N PRO A 87 -18.78 -14.78 -2.22
CA PRO A 87 -18.39 -16.09 -2.75
C PRO A 87 -17.60 -16.96 -1.76
N ARG A 88 -16.69 -16.36 -0.97
CA ARG A 88 -15.91 -17.06 0.07
C ARG A 88 -16.76 -17.59 1.23
N HIS A 89 -17.92 -16.99 1.47
CA HIS A 89 -18.88 -17.44 2.48
C HIS A 89 -19.63 -18.68 2.05
N MET A 90 -19.62 -19.05 0.77
CA MET A 90 -20.47 -20.11 0.27
C MET A 90 -19.79 -21.47 0.34
N PHE A 91 -20.51 -22.45 0.90
CA PHE A 91 -20.18 -23.87 0.77
C PHE A 91 -20.94 -24.49 -0.40
N PHE A 92 -22.18 -24.04 -0.62
CA PHE A 92 -23.01 -24.37 -1.77
C PHE A 92 -23.98 -23.20 -2.02
N THR A 93 -24.02 -22.73 -3.26
CA THR A 93 -24.89 -21.64 -3.70
C THR A 93 -25.88 -22.19 -4.71
N ARG A 94 -27.15 -21.81 -4.59
CA ARG A 94 -28.15 -22.07 -5.64
C ARG A 94 -27.87 -21.22 -6.86
N GLU A 95 -28.13 -21.78 -8.04
CA GLU A 95 -27.80 -21.09 -9.30
C GLU A 95 -28.46 -19.70 -9.40
N GLU A 96 -29.72 -19.58 -8.95
CA GLU A 96 -30.49 -18.34 -8.98
C GLU A 96 -29.89 -17.20 -8.14
N ARG A 97 -29.07 -17.52 -7.13
CA ARG A 97 -28.46 -16.54 -6.21
C ARG A 97 -26.97 -16.35 -6.45
N ARG A 98 -26.42 -17.04 -7.45
CA ARG A 98 -24.99 -17.03 -7.71
C ARG A 98 -24.51 -15.65 -8.11
N ASP A 99 -25.25 -14.99 -8.99
CA ASP A 99 -24.94 -13.65 -9.49
C ASP A 99 -25.12 -12.61 -8.38
N GLU A 100 -26.24 -12.65 -7.63
CA GLU A 100 -26.49 -11.79 -6.45
C GLU A 100 -25.34 -11.84 -5.44
N ILE A 101 -24.73 -13.03 -5.24
CA ILE A 101 -23.62 -13.21 -4.31
C ILE A 101 -22.30 -12.73 -4.90
N ALA A 102 -22.10 -12.93 -6.21
CA ALA A 102 -20.91 -12.46 -6.91
C ALA A 102 -20.84 -10.92 -6.94
N ASP A 103 -22.00 -10.25 -7.02
CA ASP A 103 -22.09 -8.79 -7.05
C ASP A 103 -21.72 -8.10 -5.71
N ASN A 104 -21.57 -8.87 -4.63
CA ASN A 104 -21.18 -8.32 -3.32
C ASN A 104 -19.66 -8.14 -3.15
N VAL A 105 -18.87 -8.49 -4.16
CA VAL A 105 -17.42 -8.29 -4.20
C VAL A 105 -16.99 -7.67 -5.52
N ASP A 106 -15.82 -7.06 -5.53
CA ASP A 106 -15.22 -6.54 -6.77
C ASP A 106 -14.62 -7.65 -7.65
N VAL A 107 -14.05 -7.26 -8.78
CA VAL A 107 -13.36 -8.15 -9.73
C VAL A 107 -12.17 -8.90 -9.12
N TYR A 108 -11.59 -8.40 -8.04
CA TYR A 108 -10.47 -9.01 -7.30
C TYR A 108 -10.91 -9.75 -6.03
N ASN A 109 -12.22 -9.85 -5.78
CA ASN A 109 -12.85 -10.39 -4.57
C ASN A 109 -12.65 -9.55 -3.30
N ASP A 110 -12.42 -8.24 -3.44
CA ASP A 110 -12.54 -7.28 -2.34
C ASP A 110 -14.01 -7.06 -1.98
N SER A 111 -14.31 -6.96 -0.69
CA SER A 111 -15.69 -6.82 -0.23
C SER A 111 -16.13 -5.37 -0.22
N TYR A 112 -17.35 -5.10 -0.68
CA TYR A 112 -17.95 -3.77 -0.55
C TYR A 112 -18.53 -3.46 0.84
N ALA A 113 -18.72 -4.47 1.68
CA ALA A 113 -19.59 -4.35 2.86
C ALA A 113 -18.90 -4.64 4.21
N ARG A 114 -17.61 -4.96 4.21
CA ARG A 114 -16.84 -5.25 5.43
C ARG A 114 -15.39 -4.84 5.27
N ASP A 115 -14.72 -4.69 6.39
CA ASP A 115 -13.28 -4.45 6.40
C ASP A 115 -12.49 -5.74 6.07
N VAL A 116 -11.43 -5.58 5.26
CA VAL A 116 -10.49 -6.65 4.93
C VAL A 116 -9.33 -6.69 5.92
N THR A 117 -8.82 -7.88 6.22
CA THR A 117 -7.60 -8.03 7.05
C THR A 117 -6.34 -7.83 6.20
N PRO A 118 -5.17 -7.55 6.81
CA PRO A 118 -3.91 -7.45 6.07
C PRO A 118 -3.59 -8.69 5.23
N GLU A 119 -3.96 -9.88 5.71
CA GLU A 119 -3.77 -11.14 4.98
C GLU A 119 -4.71 -11.27 3.76
N GLU A 120 -5.96 -10.81 3.90
CA GLU A 120 -6.91 -10.75 2.80
C GLU A 120 -6.50 -9.71 1.76
N LEU A 121 -6.13 -8.50 2.21
CA LEU A 121 -5.63 -7.43 1.35
C LEU A 121 -4.40 -7.88 0.54
N LYS A 122 -3.47 -8.61 1.15
CA LYS A 122 -2.34 -9.19 0.42
C LYS A 122 -2.81 -10.11 -0.72
N THR A 123 -3.81 -10.94 -0.46
CA THR A 123 -4.35 -11.88 -1.47
C THR A 123 -5.04 -11.13 -2.62
N ILE A 124 -5.80 -10.07 -2.29
CA ILE A 124 -6.47 -9.19 -3.25
C ILE A 124 -5.42 -8.48 -4.11
N LEU A 125 -4.41 -7.86 -3.50
CA LEU A 125 -3.33 -7.17 -4.20
C LEU A 125 -2.51 -8.12 -5.07
N ASP A 126 -2.28 -9.35 -4.63
CA ASP A 126 -1.61 -10.38 -5.42
C ASP A 126 -2.42 -10.77 -6.67
N ALA A 127 -3.76 -10.81 -6.57
CA ALA A 127 -4.65 -11.05 -7.71
C ALA A 127 -4.76 -9.85 -8.64
N ALA A 128 -4.61 -8.63 -8.11
CA ALA A 128 -4.70 -7.37 -8.86
C ALA A 128 -3.36 -6.93 -9.49
N LYS A 129 -2.30 -7.75 -9.40
CA LYS A 129 -0.98 -7.36 -9.92
C LYS A 129 -1.02 -7.10 -11.43
N PRO A 130 -0.72 -5.88 -11.88
CA PRO A 130 -0.69 -5.56 -13.29
C PRO A 130 0.49 -6.26 -13.97
N GLY A 131 0.32 -6.55 -15.27
CA GLY A 131 1.43 -6.99 -16.11
C GLY A 131 2.46 -5.89 -16.31
N LYS A 132 3.72 -6.26 -16.63
CA LYS A 132 4.79 -5.28 -16.91
C LYS A 132 4.47 -4.34 -18.07
N GLN A 133 3.69 -4.82 -19.05
CA GLN A 133 3.28 -4.01 -20.20
C GLN A 133 2.27 -2.96 -19.79
N GLN A 134 1.24 -3.36 -19.04
CA GLN A 134 0.24 -2.45 -18.48
C GLN A 134 0.87 -1.36 -17.60
N LEU A 135 1.82 -1.72 -16.74
CA LEU A 135 2.57 -0.73 -15.94
C LEU A 135 3.32 0.32 -16.77
N ALA A 136 3.78 -0.04 -17.98
CA ALA A 136 4.47 0.89 -18.85
C ALA A 136 3.50 1.76 -19.68
N GLU A 137 2.29 1.25 -19.93
CA GLU A 137 1.23 1.97 -20.62
C GLU A 137 0.58 3.01 -19.68
N ASP A 138 0.43 2.65 -18.40
CA ASP A 138 -0.23 3.48 -17.38
C ASP A 138 0.76 4.36 -16.60
N ASP A 139 2.04 4.46 -17.00
CA ASP A 139 3.12 5.14 -16.25
C ASP A 139 2.77 6.59 -15.87
N ASP A 140 2.22 7.36 -16.82
CA ASP A 140 1.79 8.74 -16.59
C ASP A 140 0.60 8.81 -15.60
N GLU A 141 -0.37 7.90 -15.70
CA GLU A 141 -1.54 7.86 -14.80
C GLU A 141 -1.13 7.43 -13.38
N ILE A 142 -0.24 6.44 -13.26
CA ILE A 142 0.32 6.01 -11.97
C ILE A 142 1.07 7.18 -11.33
N HIS A 143 1.83 7.95 -12.12
CA HIS A 143 2.52 9.14 -11.62
C HIS A 143 1.52 10.18 -11.09
N GLU A 144 0.48 10.52 -11.85
CA GLU A 144 -0.57 11.47 -11.44
C GLU A 144 -1.27 11.03 -10.15
N ILE A 145 -1.65 9.75 -10.04
CA ILE A 145 -2.27 9.20 -8.83
C ILE A 145 -1.28 9.25 -7.66
N SER A 146 -0.02 8.89 -7.87
CA SER A 146 1.00 8.89 -6.83
C SER A 146 1.24 10.31 -6.27
N GLU A 147 1.25 11.33 -7.14
CA GLU A 147 1.33 12.73 -6.73
C GLU A 147 0.07 13.18 -5.98
N ALA A 148 -1.12 12.79 -6.43
CA ALA A 148 -2.36 13.12 -5.73
C ALA A 148 -2.42 12.48 -4.32
N VAL A 149 -1.94 11.26 -4.15
CA VAL A 149 -1.84 10.59 -2.85
C VAL A 149 -0.82 11.29 -1.96
N PHE A 150 0.36 11.61 -2.50
CA PHE A 150 1.39 12.33 -1.76
C PHE A 150 0.87 13.69 -1.26
N GLN A 151 0.23 14.47 -2.12
CA GLN A 151 -0.30 15.78 -1.77
C GLN A 151 -1.33 15.70 -0.63
N ARG A 152 -2.25 14.73 -0.68
CA ARG A 152 -3.22 14.51 0.41
C ARG A 152 -2.54 14.13 1.72
N SER A 153 -1.58 13.19 1.68
CA SER A 153 -0.83 12.80 2.87
C SER A 153 0.01 13.95 3.43
N HIS A 154 0.46 14.86 2.58
CA HIS A 154 1.17 16.06 3.01
C HIS A 154 0.23 17.06 3.71
N GLU A 155 -0.92 17.35 3.12
CA GLU A 155 -1.94 18.24 3.70
C GLU A 155 -2.50 17.73 5.04
N GLU A 156 -2.65 16.41 5.18
CA GLU A 156 -3.11 15.76 6.41
C GLU A 156 -1.99 15.63 7.47
N GLY A 157 -0.75 15.98 7.14
CA GLY A 157 0.41 15.81 8.04
C GLY A 157 0.76 14.35 8.32
N THR A 158 0.36 13.43 7.45
CA THR A 158 0.56 11.98 7.57
C THR A 158 1.65 11.46 6.63
N THR A 159 2.52 12.34 6.12
CA THR A 159 3.58 11.97 5.18
C THR A 159 4.53 10.94 5.80
N PRO A 160 4.69 9.75 5.21
CA PRO A 160 5.61 8.75 5.72
C PRO A 160 7.07 9.19 5.50
N PRO A 161 8.02 8.76 6.35
CA PRO A 161 9.44 9.07 6.18
C PRO A 161 10.00 8.64 4.81
N GLY A 162 9.42 7.61 4.18
CA GLY A 162 9.80 7.16 2.84
C GLY A 162 9.49 8.16 1.72
N TRP A 163 8.79 9.27 2.00
CA TRP A 163 8.54 10.36 1.07
C TRP A 163 9.14 11.69 1.54
N LEU A 164 10.01 11.67 2.55
CA LEU A 164 10.60 12.89 3.14
C LEU A 164 11.33 13.76 2.11
N PHE A 165 12.03 13.12 1.17
CA PHE A 165 12.81 13.78 0.13
C PHE A 165 12.16 13.64 -1.26
N ARG A 166 10.87 13.29 -1.31
CA ARG A 166 10.13 13.13 -2.57
C ARG A 166 10.07 14.46 -3.33
N GLY A 167 10.31 14.40 -4.64
CA GLY A 167 10.34 15.58 -5.50
C GLY A 167 11.68 16.32 -5.50
N LEU A 168 12.65 15.89 -4.67
CA LEU A 168 14.01 16.40 -4.71
C LEU A 168 14.85 15.59 -5.69
N THR A 169 15.53 16.29 -6.59
CA THR A 169 16.61 15.73 -7.41
C THR A 169 17.94 16.09 -6.77
N ILE A 170 18.72 15.11 -6.33
CA ILE A 170 19.89 15.29 -5.47
C ILE A 170 21.16 14.80 -6.18
N HIS A 171 22.17 15.67 -6.24
CA HIS A 171 23.52 15.31 -6.67
C HIS A 171 24.47 15.25 -5.48
N PHE A 172 25.21 14.17 -5.30
CA PHE A 172 26.27 14.07 -4.30
C PHE A 172 27.60 14.48 -4.93
N HIS A 173 28.18 15.58 -4.47
CA HIS A 173 29.46 16.06 -4.97
C HIS A 173 30.62 15.23 -4.41
N GLU A 174 31.46 14.70 -5.29
CA GLU A 174 32.67 13.98 -4.90
C GLU A 174 33.81 14.97 -4.65
N SER A 175 34.28 15.04 -3.40
CA SER A 175 35.39 15.91 -3.04
C SER A 175 36.73 15.31 -3.47
N ALA A 176 37.70 16.16 -3.84
CA ALA A 176 39.03 15.72 -4.27
C ALA A 176 39.85 15.04 -3.16
N ASP A 177 39.51 15.29 -1.89
CA ASP A 177 40.15 14.70 -0.70
C ASP A 177 39.51 13.35 -0.28
N SER A 178 38.82 12.67 -1.21
CA SER A 178 38.03 11.44 -0.97
C SER A 178 38.79 10.21 -0.45
N SER A 179 40.07 10.32 -0.08
CA SER A 179 40.85 9.19 0.43
C SER A 179 40.43 8.69 1.83
N ASP A 180 39.63 9.46 2.57
CA ASP A 180 39.11 9.01 3.87
C ASP A 180 37.89 8.10 3.70
N SER A 181 38.11 6.81 3.99
CA SER A 181 37.08 5.77 4.03
C SER A 181 35.84 6.12 4.87
N SER A 182 36.00 6.90 5.95
CA SER A 182 34.88 7.29 6.82
C SER A 182 33.91 8.23 6.10
N HIS A 183 34.45 9.22 5.38
CA HIS A 183 33.66 10.16 4.60
C HIS A 183 32.93 9.47 3.44
N GLN A 184 33.59 8.53 2.75
CA GLN A 184 32.94 7.75 1.68
C GLN A 184 31.74 6.94 2.21
N ILE A 185 31.89 6.28 3.36
CA ILE A 185 30.81 5.51 3.99
C ILE A 185 29.66 6.43 4.38
N ARG A 186 29.95 7.60 4.99
CA ARG A 186 28.92 8.56 5.39
C ARG A 186 28.13 9.08 4.19
N THR A 187 28.81 9.45 3.10
CA THR A 187 28.18 9.87 1.84
C THR A 187 27.30 8.76 1.27
N PHE A 188 27.79 7.52 1.25
CA PHE A 188 27.01 6.38 0.77
C PHE A 188 25.73 6.15 1.60
N LEU A 189 25.83 6.25 2.93
CA LEU A 189 24.66 6.11 3.80
C LEU A 189 23.65 7.24 3.57
N ALA A 190 24.11 8.48 3.44
CA ALA A 190 23.26 9.63 3.13
C ALA A 190 22.54 9.47 1.78
N GLN A 191 23.25 8.96 0.76
CA GLN A 191 22.67 8.64 -0.53
C GLN A 191 21.59 7.55 -0.42
N LYS A 192 21.82 6.50 0.38
CA LYS A 192 20.83 5.42 0.56
C LYS A 192 19.61 5.89 1.36
N VAL A 193 19.81 6.76 2.35
CA VAL A 193 18.71 7.35 3.13
C VAL A 193 17.86 8.27 2.26
N THR A 194 18.48 9.10 1.42
CA THR A 194 17.74 9.99 0.50
C THR A 194 17.00 9.21 -0.58
N GLU A 195 17.62 8.18 -1.17
CA GLU A 195 16.95 7.26 -2.12
C GLU A 195 15.75 6.57 -1.45
N PHE A 196 15.90 6.09 -0.22
CA PHE A 196 14.80 5.50 0.55
C PHE A 196 13.69 6.52 0.89
N GLY A 197 14.06 7.77 1.14
CA GLY A 197 13.14 8.88 1.38
C GLY A 197 12.49 9.44 0.11
N GLY A 198 12.71 8.84 -1.05
CA GLY A 198 12.03 9.16 -2.30
C GLY A 198 12.72 10.21 -3.17
N ALA A 199 13.98 10.56 -2.91
CA ALA A 199 14.75 11.47 -3.76
C ALA A 199 15.21 10.78 -5.05
N ASP A 200 15.27 11.56 -6.13
CA ASP A 200 15.90 11.16 -7.39
C ASP A 200 17.39 11.50 -7.34
N ILE A 201 18.25 10.48 -7.33
CA ILE A 201 19.71 10.68 -7.29
C ILE A 201 20.27 10.80 -8.70
N VAL A 202 21.05 11.86 -8.94
CA VAL A 202 21.72 12.12 -10.22
C VAL A 202 23.24 12.09 -10.08
N ASP A 203 23.89 11.34 -10.98
CA ASP A 203 25.35 11.17 -10.95
C ASP A 203 26.11 12.38 -11.49
N LYS A 204 25.44 13.26 -12.26
CA LYS A 204 26.09 14.39 -12.95
C LYS A 204 25.37 15.71 -12.67
N LEU A 205 26.18 16.77 -12.60
CA LEU A 205 25.75 18.17 -12.55
C LEU A 205 25.36 18.75 -13.92
N GLU A 206 25.36 17.91 -14.96
CA GLU A 206 25.08 18.30 -16.34
C GLU A 206 23.70 17.77 -16.76
N ILE A 207 22.99 18.54 -17.59
CA ILE A 207 21.73 18.09 -18.18
C ILE A 207 22.05 16.98 -19.18
N ASP A 208 21.73 15.74 -18.82
CA ASP A 208 21.80 14.65 -19.79
C ASP A 208 20.62 14.80 -20.76
N SER A 209 20.90 15.11 -22.02
CA SER A 209 19.87 15.21 -23.07
C SER A 209 19.42 13.83 -23.57
N SER A 210 20.09 12.76 -23.13
CA SER A 210 19.74 11.40 -23.50
C SER A 210 18.63 10.88 -22.61
N LYS A 211 17.47 10.58 -23.23
CA LYS A 211 16.32 9.96 -22.56
C LYS A 211 16.75 8.68 -21.86
N GLY A 212 16.85 8.70 -20.53
CA GLY A 212 16.97 7.51 -19.72
C GLY A 212 15.66 6.72 -19.78
N LYS A 213 15.60 5.71 -20.66
CA LYS A 213 14.64 4.61 -20.52
C LYS A 213 15.04 3.81 -19.27
N GLY A 214 14.64 4.25 -18.09
CA GLY A 214 15.09 3.56 -16.88
C GLY A 214 14.48 4.08 -15.59
N ARG A 215 13.31 3.52 -15.26
CA ARG A 215 12.55 3.51 -13.98
C ARG A 215 11.23 4.28 -14.07
N VAL A 216 10.18 3.59 -13.63
CA VAL A 216 8.73 3.92 -13.68
C VAL A 216 8.35 5.15 -12.84
N HIS A 217 9.32 5.87 -12.25
CA HIS A 217 9.08 7.03 -11.40
C HIS A 217 10.31 7.96 -11.35
N GLN A 218 10.83 8.42 -12.48
CA GLN A 218 11.83 9.50 -12.47
C GLN A 218 11.17 10.85 -12.77
N SER A 219 11.47 11.84 -11.93
CA SER A 219 11.17 13.24 -12.20
C SER A 219 11.68 13.66 -13.58
N LYS A 220 10.86 14.43 -14.33
CA LYS A 220 11.23 15.05 -15.62
C LYS A 220 12.36 16.08 -15.50
N ALA A 221 12.83 16.40 -14.29
CA ALA A 221 13.91 17.35 -14.06
C ALA A 221 15.29 16.68 -14.13
N ASN A 222 16.00 16.90 -15.24
CA ASN A 222 17.38 16.42 -15.44
C ASN A 222 18.45 17.25 -14.72
N PHE A 223 18.05 18.25 -13.92
CA PHE A 223 18.97 19.14 -13.22
C PHE A 223 18.74 19.03 -11.71
N PRO A 224 19.80 18.87 -10.89
CA PRO A 224 19.63 18.72 -9.45
C PRO A 224 18.96 19.96 -8.86
N THR A 225 18.07 19.72 -7.91
CA THR A 225 17.50 20.71 -6.99
C THR A 225 18.42 20.97 -5.81
N HIS A 226 19.20 19.94 -5.42
CA HIS A 226 20.10 19.97 -4.27
C HIS A 226 21.45 19.37 -4.65
N ILE A 227 22.51 20.00 -4.17
CA ILE A 227 23.89 19.53 -4.30
C ILE A 227 24.42 19.28 -2.89
N ILE A 228 24.75 18.04 -2.59
CA ILE A 228 25.24 17.61 -1.28
C ILE A 228 26.76 17.66 -1.27
N VAL A 229 27.32 18.42 -0.32
CA VAL A 229 28.75 18.45 -0.04
C VAL A 229 29.09 17.65 1.23
N ALA A 230 30.29 17.09 1.26
CA ALA A 230 30.71 16.17 2.33
C ALA A 230 30.73 16.81 3.72
N SER A 231 31.00 18.12 3.80
CA SER A 231 31.05 18.88 5.04
C SER A 231 30.54 20.31 4.83
N SER A 232 29.94 20.90 5.87
CA SER A 232 29.64 22.34 5.92
C SER A 232 30.92 23.20 5.88
N GLU A 233 32.07 22.61 6.16
CA GLU A 233 33.40 23.23 6.06
C GLU A 233 34.11 22.97 4.72
N SER A 234 33.39 22.48 3.70
CA SER A 234 33.94 22.31 2.35
C SER A 234 34.67 23.57 1.88
N SER A 235 35.79 23.38 1.18
CA SER A 235 36.68 24.48 0.83
C SER A 235 35.94 25.53 -0.02
N LYS A 236 36.23 26.81 0.22
CA LYS A 236 35.61 27.91 -0.56
C LYS A 236 35.83 27.75 -2.07
N ASP A 237 36.94 27.14 -2.46
CA ASP A 237 37.30 26.88 -3.85
C ASP A 237 36.45 25.76 -4.47
N GLU A 238 36.13 24.72 -3.70
CA GLU A 238 35.21 23.63 -4.11
C GLU A 238 33.79 24.18 -4.34
N ILE A 239 33.27 24.95 -3.37
CA ILE A 239 31.94 25.58 -3.49
C ILE A 239 31.92 26.57 -4.67
N ALA A 240 33.00 27.34 -4.87
CA ALA A 240 33.12 28.24 -6.01
C ALA A 240 33.14 27.48 -7.36
N GLY A 241 33.79 26.32 -7.39
CA GLY A 241 33.79 25.40 -8.54
C GLY A 241 32.39 24.91 -8.87
N ILE A 242 31.64 24.41 -7.88
CA ILE A 242 30.24 23.98 -8.03
C ILE A 242 29.37 25.13 -8.59
N ARG A 243 29.44 26.31 -7.96
CA ARG A 243 28.66 27.48 -8.37
C ARG A 243 28.98 27.92 -9.80
N LYS A 244 30.25 27.81 -10.22
CA LYS A 244 30.66 28.11 -11.59
C LYS A 244 30.04 27.13 -12.59
N THR A 245 30.05 25.83 -12.30
CA THR A 245 29.42 24.80 -13.13
C THR A 245 27.91 25.03 -13.24
N VAL A 246 27.24 25.28 -12.11
CA VAL A 246 25.80 25.62 -12.09
C VAL A 246 25.51 26.85 -12.94
N ALA A 247 26.28 27.93 -12.79
CA ALA A 247 26.09 29.14 -13.59
C ALA A 247 26.28 28.91 -15.09
N GLN A 248 27.21 28.04 -15.50
CA GLN A 248 27.40 27.65 -16.90
C GLN A 248 26.19 26.91 -17.47
N GLN A 249 25.59 26.01 -16.69
CA GLN A 249 24.37 25.31 -17.09
C GLN A 249 23.18 26.28 -17.21
N GLN A 250 23.02 27.21 -16.27
CA GLN A 250 21.98 28.25 -16.34
C GLN A 250 22.13 29.23 -17.50
N MET A 251 23.37 29.48 -17.97
CA MET A 251 23.59 30.26 -19.18
C MET A 251 23.11 29.51 -20.44
N SER A 252 23.18 28.18 -20.42
CA SER A 252 22.76 27.32 -21.52
C SER A 252 21.23 27.11 -21.53
N ASP A 253 20.60 27.08 -20.36
CA ASP A 253 19.15 27.05 -20.18
C ASP A 253 18.71 28.00 -19.06
N ARG A 254 18.12 29.15 -19.46
CA ARG A 254 17.69 30.22 -18.56
C ARG A 254 16.46 29.85 -17.71
N GLY A 255 15.82 28.71 -17.97
CA GLY A 255 14.69 28.22 -17.18
C GLY A 255 15.10 27.47 -15.90
N LEU A 256 16.39 27.14 -15.74
CA LEU A 256 16.88 26.34 -14.61
C LEU A 256 16.90 27.13 -13.31
N LYS A 257 16.24 26.59 -12.28
CA LYS A 257 16.35 27.08 -10.90
C LYS A 257 17.75 26.83 -10.34
N VAL A 258 18.20 27.71 -9.45
CA VAL A 258 19.49 27.54 -8.75
C VAL A 258 19.34 26.42 -7.72
N PRO A 259 20.17 25.37 -7.73
CA PRO A 259 20.15 24.33 -6.71
C PRO A 259 20.64 24.85 -5.36
N HIS A 260 20.07 24.31 -4.29
CA HIS A 260 20.57 24.51 -2.93
C HIS A 260 21.84 23.70 -2.72
N ILE A 261 22.86 24.29 -2.11
CA ILE A 261 24.11 23.60 -1.76
C ILE A 261 24.07 23.35 -0.25
N VAL A 262 23.88 22.10 0.15
CA VAL A 262 23.70 21.70 1.56
C VAL A 262 24.70 20.60 1.91
N SER A 263 24.95 20.39 3.21
CA SER A 263 25.87 19.35 3.67
C SER A 263 25.14 18.03 3.92
N ILE A 264 25.90 16.93 4.10
CA ILE A 264 25.34 15.65 4.55
C ILE A 264 24.58 15.79 5.87
N GLU A 265 24.99 16.73 6.74
CA GLU A 265 24.33 16.95 8.02
C GLU A 265 22.86 17.38 7.86
N TRP A 266 22.53 18.15 6.81
CA TRP A 266 21.14 18.53 6.53
C TRP A 266 20.25 17.32 6.28
N ILE A 267 20.76 16.31 5.55
CA ILE A 267 20.05 15.04 5.33
C ILE A 267 19.84 14.31 6.66
N GLU A 268 20.90 14.18 7.45
CA GLU A 268 20.87 13.46 8.73
C GLU A 268 19.91 14.11 9.73
N GLN A 269 19.93 15.44 9.83
CA GLN A 269 19.05 16.20 10.70
C GLN A 269 17.60 16.15 10.20
N SER A 270 17.36 16.33 8.90
CA SER A 270 16.00 16.22 8.32
C SER A 270 15.41 14.84 8.57
N TRP A 271 16.20 13.78 8.36
CA TRP A 271 15.78 12.41 8.63
C TRP A 271 15.46 12.17 10.10
N LYS A 272 16.30 12.69 11.00
CA LYS A 272 16.15 12.55 12.45
C LYS A 272 14.89 13.26 12.96
N GLU A 273 14.66 14.49 12.51
CA GLU A 273 13.49 15.29 12.89
C GLU A 273 12.22 14.88 12.12
N LYS A 274 12.36 13.98 11.14
CA LYS A 274 11.26 13.48 10.27
C LYS A 274 10.53 14.61 9.54
N THR A 275 11.27 15.66 9.20
CA THR A 275 10.77 16.82 8.51
C THR A 275 11.88 17.42 7.67
N LEU A 276 11.52 18.03 6.54
CA LEU A 276 12.50 18.68 5.69
C LEU A 276 12.92 19.98 6.37
N LEU A 277 14.19 20.07 6.75
CA LEU A 277 14.73 21.29 7.35
C LEU A 277 15.02 22.33 6.27
N ASP A 278 15.09 23.59 6.70
CA ASP A 278 15.52 24.70 5.86
C ASP A 278 16.94 24.44 5.32
N GLU A 279 17.21 24.89 4.11
CA GLU A 279 18.47 24.71 3.40
C GLU A 279 19.53 25.78 3.74
N ASP A 280 19.18 26.79 4.54
CA ASP A 280 20.02 27.91 5.00
C ASP A 280 20.93 27.63 6.21
#